data_AF-W6YKB4-F1
#
_entry.id   AF-W6YKB4-F1
#
_cell.length_a   1.000
_cell.length_b   1.000
_cell.length_c   1.000
_cell.angle_alpha   90.00
_cell.angle_beta   90.00
_cell.angle_gamma   90.00
#
_symmetry.space_group_name_H-M   'P 1'
#
loop_
_entity.id
_entity.type
_entity.pdbx_description
1 polymer ?
#
loop_
_entity_poly.entity_id
_entity_poly.type
_entity_poly.pdbx_seq_one_letter_code
_entity_poly.pdbx_strand_id
1 'polypeptide(L)'
;MGSKSPEEHQQGHNGSSGDAAIAVVNPPKSAVASGLLQGMLEGQGEDDEDDDDEKNRADVKTTDGAKKKRKRNNKKNNKKGPATQQSFPPRVPLSDLFDGRPYPEGQIVDYAPKDDNLQRTTTEELRHEAAMSNMDGDFLKDYRKAAEIHRQVRHYAQKLAKPGVSMTYLAEEIDESVRALTGHHGLEPGDSLKAGLAFPTGLCLNHIGAHWTPNSGAKEVFLQHDDVLKVDFGVHVNGRIVDSAFTVAANPVYNNLLAAVKAATNTGLKEAGIDARIDHISESIQEVMESYEVDINGKTIPIKAVRNITGHNILRYRIHGDKQVPFIKTKTNQRMEEGDIFAIETFGSTGKAYLRDDVGVYGYGRSQHANTAGLHHASAKSLLKTIDENFGTLVFARRQLERIPGVKSYHLGMRSLVNSGIVEAYAPLVDIPGSYIAQFEHTVLLRPTCKEVVSRGDDY
;
A
#
# COMPACT_ATOMS: atom_id res chain seq x y z
N MET A 1 -5.55 1.99 3.36
CA MET A 1 -4.83 2.45 4.60
C MET A 1 -5.78 2.52 5.80
N GLY A 2 -6.02 1.40 6.49
CA GLY A 2 -7.05 1.25 7.53
C GLY A 2 -7.22 2.43 8.53
N SER A 3 -8.38 3.08 8.51
CA SER A 3 -8.70 4.19 9.43
C SER A 3 -9.25 3.68 10.76
N LYS A 4 -8.71 4.11 11.91
CA LYS A 4 -9.33 3.82 13.22
C LYS A 4 -10.68 4.52 13.33
N SER A 5 -11.67 3.86 13.93
CA SER A 5 -12.95 4.49 14.20
C SER A 5 -12.81 5.75 15.08
N PRO A 6 -13.75 6.72 15.01
CA PRO A 6 -13.66 7.96 15.80
C PRO A 6 -13.60 7.74 17.32
N GLU A 7 -14.23 6.68 17.84
CA GLU A 7 -14.22 6.34 19.26
C GLU A 7 -12.81 5.98 19.78
N GLU A 8 -11.97 5.41 18.92
CA GLU A 8 -10.58 5.03 19.22
C GLU A 8 -9.62 6.23 19.17
N HIS A 9 -9.86 7.19 18.26
CA HIS A 9 -9.04 8.41 18.17
C HIS A 9 -9.04 9.22 19.48
N GLN A 10 -10.14 9.16 20.25
CA GLN A 10 -10.24 9.86 21.54
C GLN A 10 -9.49 9.15 22.68
N GLN A 11 -9.31 7.83 22.61
CA GLN A 11 -8.66 7.06 23.68
C GLN A 11 -7.12 7.15 23.64
N GLY A 12 -6.53 7.37 22.46
CA GLY A 12 -5.07 7.45 22.28
C GLY A 12 -4.39 8.67 22.94
N HIS A 13 -5.15 9.67 23.41
CA HIS A 13 -4.60 10.88 24.03
C HIS A 13 -4.39 10.79 25.54
N ASN A 14 -4.87 9.74 26.22
CA ASN A 14 -4.71 9.58 27.66
C ASN A 14 -4.14 8.21 28.04
N GLY A 15 -2.85 8.19 28.42
CA GLY A 15 -2.30 7.18 29.31
C GLY A 15 -1.54 6.04 28.63
N SER A 16 -0.21 6.15 28.66
CA SER A 16 0.70 4.99 28.64
C SER A 16 0.39 4.10 29.86
N SER A 17 -0.41 3.05 29.68
CA SER A 17 -0.42 1.92 30.61
C SER A 17 0.76 1.01 30.26
N GLY A 18 1.78 1.02 31.11
CA GLY A 18 2.90 0.09 31.00
C GLY A 18 2.42 -1.33 31.19
N ASP A 19 2.47 -2.12 30.11
CA ASP A 19 2.41 -3.57 30.17
C ASP A 19 3.62 -4.16 29.44
N ALA A 20 4.14 -5.22 30.04
CA ALA A 20 5.46 -5.77 29.81
C ALA A 20 5.71 -6.21 28.35
N ALA A 21 6.93 -5.93 27.87
CA ALA A 21 7.44 -6.38 26.59
C ALA A 21 7.31 -7.90 26.43
N ILE A 22 6.56 -8.35 25.42
CA ILE A 22 6.54 -9.74 25.01
C ILE A 22 7.61 -9.91 23.94
N ALA A 23 8.74 -10.50 24.35
CA ALA A 23 9.79 -10.91 23.43
C ALA A 23 9.25 -11.93 22.41
N VAL A 24 9.54 -11.70 21.14
CA VAL A 24 9.26 -12.64 20.04
C VAL A 24 10.02 -13.94 20.31
N VAL A 25 9.30 -14.97 20.76
CA VAL A 25 9.76 -16.36 20.77
C VAL A 25 8.89 -17.12 19.78
N ASN A 26 9.50 -17.61 18.71
CA ASN A 26 8.87 -18.53 17.76
C ASN A 26 8.31 -19.75 18.52
N PRO A 27 7.11 -20.25 18.19
CA PRO A 27 6.65 -21.52 18.71
C PRO A 27 7.58 -22.67 18.26
N PRO A 28 7.76 -23.72 19.07
CA PRO A 28 8.65 -24.82 18.73
C PRO A 28 8.12 -25.61 17.52
N LYS A 29 9.05 -26.04 16.67
CA LYS A 29 8.82 -26.94 15.54
C LYS A 29 8.09 -28.20 16.02
N SER A 30 6.92 -28.47 15.45
CA SER A 30 6.32 -29.80 15.49
C SER A 30 7.12 -30.70 14.55
N ALA A 31 7.94 -31.58 15.13
CA ALA A 31 8.40 -32.78 14.45
C ALA A 31 7.31 -33.83 14.57
N VAL A 32 6.89 -34.43 13.45
CA VAL A 32 6.72 -35.87 13.18
C VAL A 32 5.89 -35.99 11.89
N ALA A 33 6.56 -36.17 10.76
CA ALA A 33 6.02 -36.83 9.56
C ALA A 33 7.16 -37.10 8.56
N SER A 34 8.13 -37.93 8.95
CA SER A 34 8.99 -38.62 7.99
C SER A 34 9.28 -40.01 8.53
N GLY A 35 8.45 -40.96 8.11
CA GLY A 35 8.66 -42.39 8.28
C GLY A 35 8.24 -43.08 7.00
N LEU A 36 9.12 -43.96 6.51
CA LEU A 36 8.96 -44.92 5.41
C LEU A 36 9.12 -44.41 3.97
N LEU A 37 10.37 -44.40 3.50
CA LEU A 37 10.82 -45.39 2.51
C LEU A 37 12.35 -45.41 2.42
N GLN A 38 12.90 -46.59 2.69
CA GLN A 38 14.32 -46.93 2.68
C GLN A 38 14.64 -47.73 1.43
N GLY A 39 15.82 -47.51 0.84
CA GLY A 39 16.53 -48.58 0.13
C GLY A 39 17.37 -48.17 -1.09
N MET A 40 18.70 -48.29 -0.93
CA MET A 40 19.72 -48.70 -1.94
C MET A 40 20.14 -47.64 -2.99
N LEU A 41 21.42 -47.34 -3.24
CA LEU A 41 22.69 -48.08 -3.07
C LEU A 41 23.87 -47.13 -2.82
N GLU A 42 24.86 -47.63 -2.06
CA GLU A 42 26.22 -47.10 -1.92
C GLU A 42 27.10 -47.43 -3.14
N GLY A 43 28.19 -46.67 -3.33
CA GLY A 43 29.48 -47.29 -3.72
C GLY A 43 30.40 -46.51 -4.67
N GLN A 44 31.61 -46.22 -4.16
CA GLN A 44 32.91 -45.99 -4.84
C GLN A 44 33.14 -44.61 -5.49
N GLY A 45 34.24 -43.89 -5.30
CA GLY A 45 35.53 -44.15 -4.62
C GLY A 45 36.68 -43.47 -5.39
N GLU A 46 37.52 -42.72 -4.68
CA GLU A 46 38.97 -42.40 -4.91
C GLU A 46 39.34 -41.53 -6.14
N ASP A 47 39.88 -40.32 -5.98
CA ASP A 47 41.26 -39.89 -5.61
C ASP A 47 42.16 -39.71 -6.85
N ASP A 48 42.69 -38.49 -7.05
CA ASP A 48 44.15 -38.22 -7.09
C ASP A 48 44.50 -36.80 -7.58
N GLU A 49 45.59 -36.31 -6.98
CA GLU A 49 46.15 -34.96 -6.90
C GLU A 49 47.06 -34.55 -8.09
N ASP A 50 47.31 -33.24 -8.16
CA ASP A 50 48.54 -32.49 -8.50
C ASP A 50 49.42 -32.86 -9.73
N ASP A 51 49.82 -31.88 -10.54
CA ASP A 51 51.00 -31.03 -10.26
C ASP A 51 51.40 -30.14 -11.47
N ASP A 52 52.16 -29.10 -11.17
CA ASP A 52 52.52 -27.92 -11.95
C ASP A 52 53.62 -28.08 -13.05
N ASP A 53 53.74 -26.99 -13.83
CA ASP A 53 54.97 -26.31 -14.25
C ASP A 53 55.61 -26.42 -15.67
N GLU A 54 55.56 -25.24 -16.32
CA GLU A 54 56.63 -24.43 -16.94
C GLU A 54 57.44 -24.79 -18.23
N LYS A 55 57.46 -23.75 -19.10
CA LYS A 55 58.56 -23.14 -19.90
C LYS A 55 59.12 -23.84 -21.15
N ASN A 56 59.13 -23.11 -22.28
CA ASN A 56 60.35 -22.38 -22.74
C ASN A 56 60.19 -21.52 -24.04
N ARG A 57 60.77 -20.30 -23.95
CA ARG A 57 61.63 -19.50 -24.89
C ARG A 57 61.17 -19.17 -26.33
N ALA A 58 61.04 -17.89 -26.75
CA ALA A 58 62.04 -16.82 -27.07
C ALA A 58 62.55 -16.91 -28.55
N ASP A 59 62.86 -15.89 -29.37
CA ASP A 59 63.09 -14.44 -29.21
C ASP A 59 63.24 -13.73 -30.61
N VAL A 60 63.40 -12.40 -30.62
CA VAL A 60 64.05 -11.47 -31.61
C VAL A 60 63.23 -10.65 -32.65
N LYS A 61 62.94 -9.38 -32.27
CA LYS A 61 63.32 -8.03 -32.85
C LYS A 61 63.66 -7.89 -34.36
N THR A 62 63.41 -6.82 -35.14
CA THR A 62 63.20 -5.33 -35.00
C THR A 62 62.83 -4.77 -36.41
N THR A 63 62.01 -3.73 -36.65
CA THR A 63 62.34 -2.27 -36.72
C THR A 63 61.14 -1.46 -37.29
N ASP A 64 61.18 -0.15 -37.05
CA ASP A 64 60.19 0.95 -37.14
C ASP A 64 59.47 1.28 -38.46
N GLY A 65 58.34 2.02 -38.35
CA GLY A 65 57.87 2.93 -39.42
C GLY A 65 56.39 3.36 -39.42
N ALA A 66 56.07 4.45 -38.73
CA ALA A 66 54.80 5.21 -38.63
C ALA A 66 53.78 5.24 -39.81
N LYS A 67 52.45 5.22 -39.50
CA LYS A 67 51.46 6.30 -39.82
C LYS A 67 49.97 5.96 -39.49
N LYS A 68 49.30 6.91 -38.81
CA LYS A 68 47.86 7.30 -38.80
C LYS A 68 46.77 6.27 -38.41
N LYS A 69 46.36 6.29 -37.13
CA LYS A 69 45.04 5.82 -36.65
C LYS A 69 43.91 6.75 -37.14
N ARG A 70 42.97 6.24 -37.95
CA ARG A 70 41.68 6.90 -38.22
C ARG A 70 40.76 6.73 -37.00
N LYS A 71 40.44 7.86 -36.35
CA LYS A 71 39.31 8.00 -35.41
C LYS A 71 38.01 7.69 -36.15
N ARG A 72 37.27 6.64 -35.76
CA ARG A 72 35.86 6.45 -36.13
C ARG A 72 35.01 6.82 -34.91
N ASN A 73 34.58 8.08 -34.88
CA ASN A 73 33.43 8.50 -34.06
C ASN A 73 32.19 7.83 -34.65
N ASN A 74 31.52 6.96 -33.88
CA ASN A 74 30.15 6.57 -34.15
C ASN A 74 29.33 6.85 -32.90
N LYS A 75 28.99 8.13 -32.72
CA LYS A 75 28.00 8.58 -31.76
C LYS A 75 26.63 8.34 -32.40
N LYS A 76 26.10 7.10 -32.27
CA LYS A 76 24.70 6.82 -32.61
C LYS A 76 23.82 7.36 -31.49
N ASN A 77 23.28 8.55 -31.70
CA ASN A 77 22.09 9.01 -30.99
C ASN A 77 20.92 8.12 -31.42
N ASN A 78 20.67 7.03 -30.69
CA ASN A 78 19.39 6.35 -30.76
C ASN A 78 18.40 7.17 -29.93
N LYS A 79 17.66 8.08 -30.58
CA LYS A 79 16.34 8.46 -30.08
C LYS A 79 15.48 7.20 -30.19
N LYS A 80 15.37 6.42 -29.10
CA LYS A 80 14.36 5.37 -28.99
C LYS A 80 13.00 6.04 -29.14
N GLY A 81 12.16 5.54 -30.03
CA GLY A 81 10.76 5.96 -30.10
C GLY A 81 10.05 5.69 -28.76
N PRO A 82 8.86 6.29 -28.54
CA PRO A 82 8.11 6.07 -27.31
C PRO A 82 7.92 4.57 -27.08
N ALA A 83 8.23 4.11 -25.86
CA ALA A 83 8.03 2.72 -25.49
C ALA A 83 6.53 2.41 -25.56
N THR A 84 6.14 1.40 -26.33
CA THR A 84 4.73 1.03 -26.52
C THR A 84 4.25 0.03 -25.46
N GLN A 85 5.15 -0.48 -24.61
CA GLN A 85 4.88 -1.50 -23.60
C GLN A 85 5.66 -1.19 -22.32
N GLN A 86 5.08 -1.57 -21.19
CA GLN A 86 5.73 -1.50 -19.88
C GLN A 86 6.85 -2.55 -19.76
N SER A 87 7.88 -2.25 -18.97
CA SER A 87 8.97 -3.19 -18.64
C SER A 87 8.59 -4.13 -17.47
N PHE A 88 9.42 -5.16 -17.22
CA PHE A 88 9.29 -6.04 -16.05
C PHE A 88 10.66 -6.17 -15.36
N PRO A 89 10.93 -5.46 -14.25
CA PRO A 89 10.00 -4.69 -13.42
C PRO A 89 9.46 -3.42 -14.12
N PRO A 90 8.27 -2.90 -13.72
CA PRO A 90 7.65 -1.73 -14.35
C PRO A 90 8.45 -0.46 -14.01
N ARG A 91 9.02 0.17 -15.05
CA ARG A 91 9.94 1.31 -14.92
C ARG A 91 9.74 2.39 -15.98
N VAL A 92 8.84 2.19 -16.94
CA VAL A 92 8.50 3.22 -17.95
C VAL A 92 7.44 4.15 -17.35
N PRO A 93 7.66 5.48 -17.34
CA PRO A 93 6.66 6.45 -16.92
C PRO A 93 5.35 6.31 -17.69
N LEU A 94 4.23 6.41 -16.99
CA LEU A 94 2.93 6.20 -17.61
C LEU A 94 2.59 7.31 -18.63
N SER A 95 3.13 8.53 -18.45
CA SER A 95 3.04 9.60 -19.44
C SER A 95 3.58 9.19 -20.80
N ASP A 96 4.69 8.45 -20.81
CA ASP A 96 5.41 8.08 -22.02
C ASP A 96 4.73 6.91 -22.74
N LEU A 97 4.11 6.01 -21.98
CA LEU A 97 3.32 4.88 -22.50
C LEU A 97 2.02 5.35 -23.17
N PHE A 98 1.37 6.36 -22.59
CA PHE A 98 0.09 6.85 -23.09
C PHE A 98 0.24 7.96 -24.14
N ASP A 99 1.33 8.73 -24.11
CA ASP A 99 1.65 9.77 -25.10
C ASP A 99 0.47 10.74 -25.35
N GLY A 100 -0.08 11.27 -24.26
CA GLY A 100 -1.23 12.19 -24.29
C GLY A 100 -2.59 11.54 -24.50
N ARG A 101 -2.67 10.21 -24.73
CA ARG A 101 -3.95 9.49 -24.74
C ARG A 101 -4.57 9.45 -23.33
N PRO A 102 -5.90 9.42 -23.21
CA PRO A 102 -6.58 9.29 -21.92
C PRO A 102 -6.15 8.02 -21.18
N TYR A 103 -6.02 8.12 -19.86
CA TYR A 103 -5.81 6.94 -19.00
C TYR A 103 -7.11 6.12 -18.90
N PRO A 104 -7.02 4.80 -18.69
CA PRO A 104 -8.18 3.92 -18.70
C PRO A 104 -9.15 4.27 -17.57
N GLU A 105 -10.44 4.23 -17.88
CA GLU A 105 -11.50 4.33 -16.87
C GLU A 105 -11.44 3.13 -15.91
N GLY A 106 -11.92 3.32 -14.69
CA GLY A 106 -12.25 2.19 -13.83
C GLY A 106 -13.53 1.47 -14.27
N GLN A 107 -14.06 0.63 -13.39
CA GLN A 107 -15.38 0.04 -13.62
C GLN A 107 -16.46 1.10 -13.41
N ILE A 108 -17.16 1.45 -14.49
CA ILE A 108 -18.33 2.32 -14.46
C ILE A 108 -19.57 1.49 -14.07
N VAL A 109 -20.29 1.99 -13.08
CA VAL A 109 -21.57 1.45 -12.61
C VAL A 109 -22.57 2.59 -12.63
N ASP A 110 -23.59 2.46 -13.47
CA ASP A 110 -24.69 3.41 -13.50
C ASP A 110 -25.44 3.37 -12.17
N TYR A 111 -25.88 4.54 -11.69
CA TYR A 111 -26.83 4.56 -10.58
C TYR A 111 -28.13 3.89 -11.01
N ALA A 112 -28.83 3.26 -10.06
CA ALA A 112 -30.16 2.72 -10.33
C ALA A 112 -31.02 3.82 -11.00
N PRO A 113 -31.83 3.48 -12.03
CA PRO A 113 -32.58 4.46 -12.80
C PRO A 113 -33.38 5.35 -11.85
N LYS A 114 -33.10 6.66 -11.92
CA LYS A 114 -33.79 7.65 -11.10
C LYS A 114 -35.26 7.64 -11.50
N ASP A 115 -36.13 7.71 -10.51
CA ASP A 115 -37.45 8.27 -10.73
C ASP A 115 -37.20 9.75 -11.08
N ASP A 116 -37.27 10.10 -12.37
CA ASP A 116 -36.95 11.43 -12.91
C ASP A 116 -37.84 12.56 -12.31
N ASN A 117 -38.74 12.22 -11.39
CA ASN A 117 -39.64 13.11 -10.67
C ASN A 117 -39.08 13.67 -9.36
N LEU A 118 -37.84 13.37 -8.97
CA LEU A 118 -37.24 13.93 -7.76
C LEU A 118 -36.76 15.37 -8.03
N GLN A 119 -37.52 16.36 -7.55
CA GLN A 119 -37.06 17.75 -7.46
C GLN A 119 -35.85 17.80 -6.52
N ARG A 120 -34.71 18.26 -7.05
CA ARG A 120 -33.53 18.57 -6.22
C ARG A 120 -33.84 19.78 -5.35
N THR A 121 -33.39 19.75 -4.11
CA THR A 121 -33.38 20.95 -3.26
C THR A 121 -32.25 21.90 -3.68
N THR A 122 -32.34 23.18 -3.32
CA THR A 122 -31.29 24.17 -3.62
C THR A 122 -29.90 23.74 -3.13
N THR A 123 -29.80 23.02 -2.01
CA THR A 123 -28.51 22.50 -1.51
C THR A 123 -27.97 21.36 -2.38
N GLU A 124 -28.84 20.46 -2.87
CA GLU A 124 -28.45 19.37 -3.77
C GLU A 124 -28.07 19.90 -5.16
N GLU A 125 -28.76 20.92 -5.67
CA GLU A 125 -28.41 21.59 -6.92
C GLU A 125 -27.03 22.25 -6.84
N LEU A 126 -26.76 23.00 -5.77
CA LEU A 126 -25.44 23.62 -5.56
C LEU A 126 -24.32 22.57 -5.46
N ARG A 127 -24.59 21.43 -4.81
CA ARG A 127 -23.64 20.32 -4.74
C ARG A 127 -23.40 19.68 -6.11
N HIS A 128 -24.46 19.48 -6.89
CA HIS A 128 -24.36 18.96 -8.24
C HIS A 128 -23.55 19.88 -9.14
N GLU A 129 -23.81 21.19 -9.11
CA GLU A 129 -23.03 22.18 -9.87
C GLU A 129 -21.57 22.19 -9.42
N ALA A 130 -21.31 22.16 -8.11
CA ALA A 130 -19.96 22.07 -7.57
C ALA A 130 -19.25 20.78 -7.99
N ALA A 131 -19.93 19.63 -7.96
CA ALA A 131 -19.36 18.35 -8.38
C ALA A 131 -19.06 18.34 -9.88
N MET A 132 -19.98 18.81 -10.72
CA MET A 132 -19.78 18.99 -12.17
C MET A 132 -18.60 19.91 -12.48
N SER A 133 -18.39 20.97 -11.68
CA SER A 133 -17.25 21.88 -11.84
C SER A 133 -15.94 21.32 -11.30
N ASN A 134 -15.95 20.58 -10.20
CA ASN A 134 -14.74 20.12 -9.50
C ASN A 134 -14.22 18.77 -10.03
N MET A 135 -15.10 17.94 -10.59
CA MET A 135 -14.76 16.66 -11.23
C MET A 135 -14.55 16.83 -12.73
N ASP A 136 -13.75 17.83 -13.09
CA ASP A 136 -13.40 18.15 -14.47
C ASP A 136 -12.49 17.10 -15.13
N GLY A 137 -12.05 17.38 -16.36
CA GLY A 137 -11.18 16.48 -17.11
C GLY A 137 -9.85 16.20 -16.41
N ASP A 138 -9.28 17.19 -15.71
CA ASP A 138 -8.01 17.03 -14.98
C ASP A 138 -8.21 16.18 -13.72
N PHE A 139 -9.32 16.35 -13.00
CA PHE A 139 -9.69 15.50 -11.87
C PHE A 139 -9.73 14.02 -12.28
N LEU A 140 -10.47 13.68 -13.35
CA LEU A 140 -10.60 12.29 -13.80
C LEU A 140 -9.27 11.76 -14.33
N LYS A 141 -8.53 12.57 -15.06
CA LYS A 141 -7.20 12.23 -15.57
C LYS A 141 -6.24 11.88 -14.44
N ASP A 142 -6.20 12.67 -13.37
CA ASP A 142 -5.31 12.43 -12.23
C ASP A 142 -5.66 11.13 -11.48
N TYR A 143 -6.94 10.90 -11.17
CA TYR A 143 -7.40 9.67 -10.52
C TYR A 143 -7.14 8.43 -11.39
N ARG A 144 -7.45 8.48 -12.68
CA ARG A 144 -7.23 7.37 -13.61
C ARG A 144 -5.74 7.10 -13.83
N LYS A 145 -4.89 8.14 -13.86
CA LYS A 145 -3.43 7.98 -13.86
C LYS A 145 -2.97 7.24 -12.61
N ALA A 146 -3.36 7.71 -11.42
CA ALA A 146 -2.99 7.08 -10.15
C ALA A 146 -3.45 5.62 -10.08
N ALA A 147 -4.68 5.33 -10.51
CA ALA A 147 -5.24 3.99 -10.53
C ALA A 147 -4.53 3.06 -11.51
N GLU A 148 -4.17 3.54 -12.69
CA GLU A 148 -3.43 2.74 -13.68
C GLU A 148 -2.02 2.40 -13.20
N ILE A 149 -1.34 3.35 -12.53
CA ILE A 149 -0.07 3.07 -11.87
C ILE A 149 -0.26 1.99 -10.81
N HIS A 150 -1.26 2.14 -9.95
CA HIS A 150 -1.57 1.16 -8.92
C HIS A 150 -1.83 -0.25 -9.52
N ARG A 151 -2.61 -0.35 -10.62
CA ARG A 151 -2.84 -1.61 -11.35
C ARG A 151 -1.56 -2.27 -11.86
N GLN A 152 -0.69 -1.51 -12.52
CA GLN A 152 0.56 -2.07 -13.05
C GLN A 152 1.53 -2.49 -11.93
N VAL A 153 1.63 -1.69 -10.87
CA VAL A 153 2.50 -1.99 -9.71
C VAL A 153 1.99 -3.19 -8.94
N ARG A 154 0.68 -3.28 -8.64
CA ARG A 154 0.13 -4.41 -7.89
C ARG A 154 0.22 -5.72 -8.67
N HIS A 155 0.04 -5.69 -9.99
CA HIS A 155 0.24 -6.86 -10.84
C HIS A 155 1.68 -7.39 -10.75
N TYR A 156 2.66 -6.49 -10.66
CA TYR A 156 4.05 -6.87 -10.41
C TYR A 156 4.25 -7.41 -8.99
N ALA A 157 3.71 -6.74 -7.97
CA ALA A 157 3.80 -7.15 -6.58
C ALA A 157 3.21 -8.56 -6.35
N GLN A 158 2.06 -8.88 -6.94
CA GLN A 158 1.43 -10.20 -6.88
C GLN A 158 2.35 -11.31 -7.42
N LYS A 159 3.21 -11.02 -8.42
CA LYS A 159 4.17 -11.99 -8.95
C LYS A 159 5.39 -12.18 -8.03
N LEU A 160 5.77 -11.15 -7.28
CA LEU A 160 6.87 -11.18 -6.33
C LEU A 160 6.49 -11.79 -4.98
N ALA A 161 5.25 -11.59 -4.52
CA ALA A 161 4.74 -12.00 -3.22
C ALA A 161 4.60 -13.53 -3.10
N LYS A 162 5.73 -14.22 -3.02
CA LYS A 162 5.85 -15.68 -2.88
C LYS A 162 6.69 -16.04 -1.66
N PRO A 163 6.48 -17.21 -1.04
CA PRO A 163 7.28 -17.65 0.09
C PRO A 163 8.78 -17.56 -0.20
N GLY A 164 9.54 -17.03 0.76
CA GLY A 164 10.96 -16.74 0.65
C GLY A 164 11.30 -15.31 0.23
N VAL A 165 10.34 -14.50 -0.25
CA VAL A 165 10.61 -13.09 -0.59
C VAL A 165 10.85 -12.27 0.68
N SER A 166 11.86 -11.39 0.64
CA SER A 166 12.10 -10.39 1.68
C SER A 166 11.01 -9.32 1.65
N MET A 167 10.49 -8.96 2.83
CA MET A 167 9.53 -7.86 2.97
C MET A 167 10.16 -6.52 2.62
N THR A 168 11.42 -6.29 3.01
CA THR A 168 12.17 -5.08 2.61
C THR A 168 12.25 -4.97 1.09
N TYR A 169 12.67 -6.04 0.41
CA TYR A 169 12.77 -6.09 -1.05
C TYR A 169 11.42 -5.83 -1.72
N LEU A 170 10.35 -6.50 -1.26
CA LEU A 170 9.01 -6.31 -1.81
C LEU A 170 8.54 -4.86 -1.67
N ALA A 171 8.76 -4.24 -0.51
CA ALA A 171 8.37 -2.85 -0.27
C ALA A 171 9.17 -1.86 -1.13
N GLU A 172 10.47 -2.09 -1.31
CA GLU A 172 11.32 -1.27 -2.17
C GLU A 172 10.94 -1.39 -3.65
N GLU A 173 10.62 -2.60 -4.12
CA GLU A 173 10.17 -2.83 -5.50
C GLU A 173 8.83 -2.14 -5.78
N ILE A 174 7.87 -2.18 -4.85
CA ILE A 174 6.60 -1.45 -4.97
C ILE A 174 6.86 0.05 -5.01
N ASP A 175 7.59 0.57 -4.02
CA ASP A 175 7.87 2.00 -3.89
C ASP A 175 8.59 2.55 -5.14
N GLU A 176 9.60 1.83 -5.65
CA GLU A 176 10.37 2.26 -6.82
C GLU A 176 9.56 2.14 -8.11
N SER A 177 8.69 1.15 -8.22
CA SER A 177 7.76 1.04 -9.35
C SER A 177 6.79 2.22 -9.39
N VAL A 178 6.22 2.64 -8.24
CA VAL A 178 5.35 3.82 -8.17
C VAL A 178 6.09 5.08 -8.61
N ARG A 179 7.30 5.31 -8.09
CA ARG A 179 8.12 6.48 -8.48
C ARG A 179 8.44 6.49 -9.97
N ALA A 180 8.85 5.36 -10.53
CA ALA A 180 9.17 5.25 -11.94
C ALA A 180 7.94 5.50 -12.84
N LEU A 181 6.79 4.92 -12.50
CA LEU A 181 5.57 5.04 -13.31
C LEU A 181 4.89 6.40 -13.19
N THR A 182 5.00 7.06 -12.02
CA THR A 182 4.54 8.44 -11.86
C THR A 182 5.42 9.43 -12.65
N GLY A 183 6.71 9.11 -12.79
CA GLY A 183 7.74 10.02 -13.31
C GLY A 183 8.28 10.97 -12.24
N HIS A 184 7.98 10.71 -10.96
CA HIS A 184 8.34 11.56 -9.82
C HIS A 184 9.12 10.74 -8.79
N HIS A 185 10.43 10.99 -8.71
CA HIS A 185 11.32 10.23 -7.83
C HIS A 185 11.30 10.72 -6.37
N GLY A 186 10.75 11.91 -6.12
CA GLY A 186 10.60 12.48 -4.79
C GLY A 186 11.94 12.79 -4.11
N LEU A 187 12.95 13.20 -4.90
CA LEU A 187 14.28 13.56 -4.40
C LEU A 187 14.47 15.07 -4.26
N GLU A 188 13.75 15.84 -5.08
CA GLU A 188 13.76 17.31 -5.04
C GLU A 188 12.57 17.84 -4.22
N PRO A 189 12.74 18.94 -3.47
CA PRO A 189 11.65 19.57 -2.72
C PRO A 189 10.40 19.80 -3.58
N GLY A 190 9.24 19.34 -3.10
CA GLY A 190 7.95 19.48 -3.75
C GLY A 190 7.68 18.49 -4.90
N ASP A 191 8.64 17.66 -5.30
CA ASP A 191 8.44 16.68 -6.40
C ASP A 191 7.41 15.60 -6.01
N SER A 192 7.56 15.03 -4.81
CA SER A 192 6.64 14.03 -4.27
C SER A 192 5.23 14.58 -4.00
N LEU A 193 5.03 15.91 -3.93
CA LEU A 193 3.70 16.50 -3.83
C LEU A 193 2.96 16.54 -5.17
N LYS A 194 3.67 16.42 -6.30
CA LYS A 194 3.07 16.36 -7.63
C LYS A 194 2.53 14.97 -7.94
N ALA A 195 3.30 13.92 -7.67
CA ALA A 195 2.82 12.56 -7.69
C ALA A 195 3.80 11.64 -6.95
N GLY A 196 3.31 10.48 -6.52
CA GLY A 196 4.14 9.50 -5.81
C GLY A 196 3.30 8.54 -4.99
N LEU A 197 3.92 7.98 -3.95
CA LEU A 197 3.23 7.22 -2.92
C LEU A 197 2.34 8.16 -2.09
N ALA A 198 1.07 7.80 -1.93
CA ALA A 198 0.14 8.58 -1.11
C ALA A 198 0.29 8.29 0.39
N PHE A 199 0.73 7.08 0.72
CA PHE A 199 1.05 6.60 2.05
C PHE A 199 2.02 5.41 1.94
N PRO A 200 2.63 4.94 3.06
CA PRO A 200 3.65 3.89 2.99
C PRO A 200 3.10 2.53 2.51
N THR A 201 3.92 1.75 1.81
CA THR A 201 3.58 0.37 1.44
C THR A 201 3.45 -0.51 2.70
N GLY A 202 2.21 -0.83 3.08
CA GLY A 202 1.86 -1.76 4.14
C GLY A 202 1.98 -3.21 3.68
N LEU A 203 2.74 -4.02 4.44
CA LEU A 203 3.01 -5.44 4.18
C LEU A 203 2.67 -6.28 5.42
N CYS A 204 1.42 -6.27 5.84
CA CYS A 204 1.02 -6.79 7.14
C CYS A 204 0.82 -8.32 7.10
N LEU A 205 1.54 -9.06 7.97
CA LEU A 205 1.47 -10.52 8.04
C LEU A 205 0.52 -11.00 9.15
N ASN A 206 -0.31 -12.00 8.84
CA ASN A 206 -1.11 -12.76 9.81
C ASN A 206 -2.04 -11.88 10.66
N HIS A 207 -1.87 -11.90 11.99
CA HIS A 207 -2.63 -11.12 12.97
C HIS A 207 -2.37 -9.60 12.91
N ILE A 208 -1.34 -9.14 12.20
CA ILE A 208 -1.14 -7.72 11.93
C ILE A 208 -2.16 -7.32 10.86
N GLY A 209 -3.17 -6.54 11.21
CA GLY A 209 -4.24 -6.13 10.32
C GLY A 209 -3.81 -5.04 9.34
N ALA A 210 -3.25 -3.94 9.86
CA ALA A 210 -2.86 -2.76 9.08
C ALA A 210 -1.60 -2.10 9.67
N HIS A 211 -1.05 -1.15 8.92
CA HIS A 211 0.03 -0.25 9.37
C HIS A 211 1.33 -0.97 9.78
N TRP A 212 1.82 -1.91 8.99
CA TRP A 212 3.18 -2.43 9.16
C TRP A 212 3.95 -2.35 7.87
N THR A 213 5.17 -1.81 7.93
CA THR A 213 6.13 -1.78 6.82
C THR A 213 7.51 -2.15 7.37
N PRO A 214 8.38 -2.80 6.59
CA PRO A 214 9.79 -2.92 6.95
C PRO A 214 10.42 -1.53 7.09
N ASN A 215 11.25 -1.37 8.12
CA ASN A 215 12.01 -0.16 8.42
C ASN A 215 13.51 -0.44 8.25
N SER A 216 14.26 0.56 7.78
CA SER A 216 15.72 0.47 7.64
C SER A 216 16.39 0.07 8.96
N GLY A 217 17.32 -0.88 8.89
CA GLY A 217 18.07 -1.38 10.06
C GLY A 217 17.29 -2.30 11.00
N ALA A 218 16.00 -2.57 10.74
CA ALA A 218 15.26 -3.60 11.43
C ALA A 218 15.69 -5.00 10.96
N LYS A 219 15.34 -6.03 11.75
CA LYS A 219 15.56 -7.42 11.36
C LYS A 219 14.74 -7.73 10.10
N GLU A 220 15.39 -8.37 9.13
CA GLU A 220 14.73 -8.79 7.89
C GLU A 220 13.62 -9.81 8.17
N VAL A 221 12.49 -9.66 7.45
CA VAL A 221 11.33 -10.54 7.53
C VAL A 221 11.11 -11.15 6.16
N PHE A 222 10.94 -12.46 6.11
CA PHE A 222 10.70 -13.20 4.87
C PHE A 222 9.28 -13.77 4.89
N LEU A 223 8.57 -13.67 3.77
CA LEU A 223 7.25 -14.27 3.62
C LEU A 223 7.35 -15.80 3.74
N GLN A 224 6.51 -16.41 4.57
CA GLN A 224 6.45 -17.87 4.71
C GLN A 224 5.27 -18.45 3.93
N HIS A 225 5.26 -19.78 3.77
CA HIS A 225 4.18 -20.48 3.07
C HIS A 225 2.82 -20.31 3.75
N ASP A 226 2.80 -20.34 5.08
CA ASP A 226 1.57 -20.29 5.87
C ASP A 226 1.19 -18.87 6.32
N ASP A 227 1.85 -17.85 5.76
CA ASP A 227 1.53 -16.46 6.04
C ASP A 227 0.35 -15.95 5.20
N VAL A 228 -0.45 -15.07 5.81
CA VAL A 228 -1.45 -14.24 5.13
C VAL A 228 -0.94 -12.81 5.06
N LEU A 229 -0.55 -12.38 3.86
CA LEU A 229 0.04 -11.06 3.61
C LEU A 229 -1.00 -10.10 3.05
N LYS A 230 -1.24 -8.97 3.74
CA LYS A 230 -1.94 -7.82 3.14
C LYS A 230 -0.91 -6.91 2.50
N VAL A 231 -1.15 -6.54 1.25
CA VAL A 231 -0.38 -5.52 0.52
C VAL A 231 -1.30 -4.32 0.30
N ASP A 232 -0.98 -3.22 0.95
CA ASP A 232 -1.76 -1.98 0.96
C ASP A 232 -0.83 -0.81 0.62
N PHE A 233 -1.03 -0.16 -0.52
CA PHE A 233 -0.21 0.98 -0.93
C PHE A 233 -1.02 1.99 -1.72
N GLY A 234 -0.71 3.27 -1.54
CA GLY A 234 -1.45 4.34 -2.19
C GLY A 234 -0.63 5.01 -3.27
N VAL A 235 -1.30 5.45 -4.33
CA VAL A 235 -0.70 6.31 -5.37
C VAL A 235 -1.48 7.60 -5.44
N HIS A 236 -0.80 8.74 -5.56
CA HIS A 236 -1.48 10.00 -5.84
C HIS A 236 -0.88 10.74 -7.02
N VAL A 237 -1.73 11.55 -7.66
CA VAL A 237 -1.34 12.57 -8.64
C VAL A 237 -2.05 13.86 -8.24
N ASN A 238 -1.31 14.94 -8.04
CA ASN A 238 -1.76 16.25 -7.53
C ASN A 238 -2.64 16.16 -6.26
N GLY A 239 -2.37 15.14 -5.44
CA GLY A 239 -3.08 14.88 -4.19
C GLY A 239 -4.41 14.12 -4.36
N ARG A 240 -4.74 13.67 -5.57
CA ARG A 240 -5.84 12.73 -5.84
C ARG A 240 -5.36 11.32 -5.53
N ILE A 241 -5.76 10.80 -4.37
CA ILE A 241 -5.24 9.55 -3.81
C ILE A 241 -6.10 8.38 -4.27
N VAL A 242 -5.45 7.35 -4.81
CA VAL A 242 -6.01 6.01 -4.96
C VAL A 242 -5.46 5.15 -3.83
N ASP A 243 -6.36 4.75 -2.94
CA ASP A 243 -6.18 3.77 -1.87
C ASP A 243 -6.78 2.43 -2.33
N SER A 244 -5.98 1.37 -2.32
CA SER A 244 -6.37 0.05 -2.80
C SER A 244 -5.41 -1.02 -2.28
N ALA A 245 -5.98 -2.16 -1.89
CA ALA A 245 -5.25 -3.20 -1.18
C ALA A 245 -5.76 -4.58 -1.55
N PHE A 246 -4.90 -5.57 -1.39
CA PHE A 246 -5.22 -6.98 -1.65
C PHE A 246 -4.47 -7.89 -0.69
N THR A 247 -5.01 -9.09 -0.51
CA THR A 247 -4.38 -10.15 0.29
C THR A 247 -3.80 -11.24 -0.58
N VAL A 248 -2.62 -11.73 -0.21
CA VAL A 248 -1.94 -12.89 -0.78
C VAL A 248 -1.76 -13.94 0.31
N ALA A 249 -2.08 -15.19 -0.01
CA ALA A 249 -1.78 -16.35 0.83
C ALA A 249 -1.39 -17.52 -0.09
N ALA A 250 -0.26 -18.17 0.19
CA ALA A 250 0.19 -19.31 -0.61
C ALA A 250 -0.53 -20.61 -0.23
N ASN A 251 -0.81 -20.78 1.07
CA ASN A 251 -1.55 -21.93 1.57
C ASN A 251 -3.06 -21.81 1.24
N PRO A 252 -3.64 -22.76 0.49
CA PRO A 252 -5.06 -22.74 0.12
C PRO A 252 -6.04 -22.79 1.29
N VAL A 253 -5.59 -23.15 2.50
CA VAL A 253 -6.41 -23.14 3.72
C VAL A 253 -7.06 -21.78 3.97
N TYR A 254 -6.41 -20.69 3.53
CA TYR A 254 -6.91 -19.33 3.70
C TYR A 254 -7.82 -18.85 2.55
N ASN A 255 -8.08 -19.67 1.53
CA ASN A 255 -8.87 -19.25 0.37
C ASN A 255 -10.26 -18.73 0.77
N ASN A 256 -10.93 -19.39 1.72
CA ASN A 256 -12.26 -18.95 2.15
C ASN A 256 -12.21 -17.65 2.96
N LEU A 257 -11.13 -17.41 3.72
CA LEU A 257 -10.87 -16.12 4.37
C LEU A 257 -10.74 -15.00 3.33
N LEU A 258 -9.93 -15.20 2.29
CA LEU A 258 -9.77 -14.21 1.21
C LEU A 258 -11.08 -14.01 0.44
N ALA A 259 -11.83 -15.08 0.18
CA ALA A 259 -13.11 -15.01 -0.52
C ALA A 259 -14.15 -14.21 0.28
N ALA A 260 -14.27 -14.45 1.58
CA ALA A 260 -15.17 -13.71 2.47
C ALA A 260 -14.89 -12.20 2.44
N VAL A 261 -13.63 -11.81 2.63
CA VAL A 261 -13.24 -10.38 2.67
C VAL A 261 -13.41 -9.72 1.31
N LYS A 262 -13.10 -10.43 0.22
CA LYS A 262 -13.34 -9.91 -1.14
C LYS A 262 -14.83 -9.74 -1.42
N ALA A 263 -15.66 -10.70 -1.02
CA ALA A 263 -17.12 -10.64 -1.17
C ALA A 263 -17.74 -9.50 -0.35
N ALA A 264 -17.29 -9.33 0.90
CA ALA A 264 -17.73 -8.23 1.76
C ALA A 264 -17.34 -6.86 1.19
N THR A 265 -16.11 -6.71 0.69
CA THR A 265 -15.65 -5.47 0.01
C THR A 265 -16.48 -5.15 -1.22
N ASN A 266 -16.74 -6.17 -2.07
CA ASN A 266 -17.56 -5.99 -3.27
C ASN A 266 -19.03 -5.70 -2.93
N THR A 267 -19.54 -6.20 -1.81
CA THR A 267 -20.86 -5.84 -1.28
C THR A 267 -20.88 -4.37 -0.88
N GLY A 268 -19.87 -3.90 -0.14
CA GLY A 268 -19.72 -2.48 0.17
C GLY A 268 -19.69 -1.59 -1.07
N LEU A 269 -18.94 -2.01 -2.10
CA LEU A 269 -18.87 -1.30 -3.39
C LEU A 269 -20.20 -1.30 -4.13
N LYS A 270 -20.97 -2.40 -4.06
CA LYS A 270 -22.30 -2.50 -4.68
C LYS A 270 -23.27 -1.52 -4.02
N GLU A 271 -23.31 -1.50 -2.69
CA GLU A 271 -24.22 -0.67 -1.89
C GLU A 271 -23.80 0.82 -1.85
N ALA A 272 -22.53 1.14 -2.11
CA ALA A 272 -22.06 2.51 -2.20
C ALA A 272 -22.74 3.29 -3.35
N GLY A 273 -23.08 4.55 -3.12
CA GLY A 273 -23.72 5.40 -4.12
C GLY A 273 -24.14 6.74 -3.53
N ILE A 274 -24.55 7.68 -4.38
CA ILE A 274 -25.12 8.95 -3.90
C ILE A 274 -26.37 8.65 -3.06
N ASP A 275 -26.50 9.32 -1.92
CA ASP A 275 -27.55 9.14 -0.92
C ASP A 275 -27.56 7.79 -0.19
N ALA A 276 -26.62 6.90 -0.50
CA ALA A 276 -26.49 5.63 0.20
C ALA A 276 -26.20 5.89 1.68
N ARG A 277 -26.99 5.26 2.56
CA ARG A 277 -26.81 5.37 4.01
C ARG A 277 -25.66 4.48 4.45
N ILE A 278 -24.73 5.05 5.20
CA ILE A 278 -23.54 4.31 5.64
C ILE A 278 -23.91 3.17 6.59
N ASP A 279 -24.93 3.33 7.44
CA ASP A 279 -25.41 2.28 8.35
C ASP A 279 -25.84 1.00 7.61
N HIS A 280 -26.53 1.16 6.47
CA HIS A 280 -26.98 0.05 5.63
C HIS A 280 -25.80 -0.63 4.92
N ILE A 281 -24.88 0.15 4.35
CA ILE A 281 -23.66 -0.38 3.73
C ILE A 281 -22.90 -1.24 4.76
N SER A 282 -22.72 -0.72 5.98
CA SER A 282 -22.02 -1.43 7.06
C SER A 282 -22.72 -2.72 7.50
N GLU A 283 -24.05 -2.72 7.58
CA GLU A 283 -24.85 -3.92 7.88
C GLU A 283 -24.69 -4.99 6.80
N SER A 284 -24.80 -4.62 5.53
CA SER A 284 -24.63 -5.56 4.40
C SER A 284 -23.21 -6.11 4.31
N ILE A 285 -22.19 -5.30 4.57
CA ILE A 285 -20.79 -5.75 4.66
C ILE A 285 -20.66 -6.82 5.76
N GLN A 286 -21.20 -6.56 6.95
CA GLN A 286 -21.11 -7.49 8.08
C GLN A 286 -21.81 -8.81 7.76
N GLU A 287 -23.03 -8.74 7.24
CA GLU A 287 -23.84 -9.90 6.88
C GLU A 287 -23.08 -10.84 5.93
N VAL A 288 -22.49 -10.28 4.87
CA VAL A 288 -21.70 -11.06 3.90
C VAL A 288 -20.38 -11.55 4.48
N MET A 289 -19.69 -10.76 5.32
CA MET A 289 -18.43 -11.20 5.92
C MET A 289 -18.65 -12.38 6.87
N GLU A 290 -19.65 -12.27 7.74
CA GLU A 290 -19.92 -13.21 8.84
C GLU A 290 -20.75 -14.42 8.38
N SER A 291 -21.13 -14.50 7.11
CA SER A 291 -21.71 -15.71 6.50
C SER A 291 -20.67 -16.76 6.10
N TYR A 292 -19.37 -16.46 6.26
CA TYR A 292 -18.28 -17.36 5.90
C TYR A 292 -17.55 -17.90 7.14
N GLU A 293 -16.92 -19.05 6.97
CA GLU A 293 -16.08 -19.73 7.96
C GLU A 293 -14.83 -20.30 7.30
N VAL A 294 -13.79 -20.62 8.07
CA VAL A 294 -12.56 -21.22 7.56
C VAL A 294 -12.09 -22.36 8.45
N ASP A 295 -11.66 -23.47 7.84
CA ASP A 295 -11.13 -24.62 8.56
C ASP A 295 -9.61 -24.53 8.70
N ILE A 296 -9.12 -24.25 9.91
CA ILE A 296 -7.68 -24.15 10.21
C ILE A 296 -7.35 -25.18 11.28
N ASN A 297 -6.40 -26.08 11.00
CA ASN A 297 -5.96 -27.13 11.92
C ASN A 297 -7.12 -28.01 12.47
N GLY A 298 -8.08 -28.35 11.60
CA GLY A 298 -9.23 -29.19 11.95
C GLY A 298 -10.28 -28.48 12.81
N LYS A 299 -10.24 -27.15 12.90
CA LYS A 299 -11.24 -26.34 13.58
C LYS A 299 -11.90 -25.37 12.60
N THR A 300 -13.22 -25.43 12.54
CA THR A 300 -14.04 -24.45 11.82
C THR A 300 -14.11 -23.16 12.63
N ILE A 301 -13.66 -22.06 12.04
CA ILE A 301 -13.58 -20.74 12.67
C ILE A 301 -14.45 -19.78 11.87
N PRO A 302 -15.49 -19.16 12.48
CA PRO A 302 -16.27 -18.14 11.80
C PRO A 302 -15.40 -16.90 11.53
N ILE A 303 -15.54 -16.31 10.35
CA ILE A 303 -14.84 -15.08 9.98
C ILE A 303 -15.63 -13.90 10.55
N LYS A 304 -14.92 -12.98 11.20
CA LYS A 304 -15.54 -11.81 11.85
C LYS A 304 -15.08 -10.53 11.17
N ALA A 305 -16.02 -9.62 10.95
CA ALA A 305 -15.67 -8.27 10.52
C ALA A 305 -14.90 -7.55 11.64
N VAL A 306 -13.76 -6.94 11.31
CA VAL A 306 -13.00 -6.13 12.27
C VAL A 306 -13.81 -4.88 12.64
N ARG A 307 -13.97 -4.63 13.93
CA ARG A 307 -14.98 -3.66 14.44
C ARG A 307 -14.47 -2.24 14.71
N ASN A 308 -13.17 -2.02 14.86
CA ASN A 308 -12.62 -0.73 15.30
C ASN A 308 -11.72 -0.02 14.27
N ILE A 309 -11.69 -0.54 13.04
CA ILE A 309 -11.22 0.18 11.86
C ILE A 309 -12.32 0.20 10.78
N THR A 310 -12.25 1.15 9.87
CA THR A 310 -13.33 1.50 8.94
C THR A 310 -12.76 1.97 7.62
N GLY A 311 -13.52 1.80 6.53
CA GLY A 311 -13.27 2.54 5.29
C GLY A 311 -13.57 4.02 5.51
N HIS A 312 -13.25 4.87 4.54
CA HIS A 312 -13.28 6.32 4.77
C HIS A 312 -13.45 7.11 3.48
N ASN A 313 -13.95 8.34 3.58
CA ASN A 313 -13.79 9.26 2.46
C ASN A 313 -12.34 9.73 2.35
N ILE A 314 -11.94 10.07 1.12
CA ILE A 314 -10.60 10.55 0.77
C ILE A 314 -10.73 12.01 0.34
N LEU A 315 -9.90 12.87 0.92
CA LEU A 315 -9.79 14.27 0.54
C LEU A 315 -8.47 14.52 -0.20
N ARG A 316 -8.37 15.66 -0.88
CA ARG A 316 -7.14 16.01 -1.61
C ARG A 316 -5.97 16.13 -0.61
N TYR A 317 -4.89 15.37 -0.85
CA TYR A 317 -3.72 15.26 0.04
C TYR A 317 -4.01 14.75 1.46
N ARG A 318 -5.19 14.20 1.72
CA ARG A 318 -5.59 13.71 3.05
C ARG A 318 -6.32 12.39 2.91
N ILE A 319 -5.65 11.34 3.34
CA ILE A 319 -6.12 9.96 3.20
C ILE A 319 -7.43 9.70 3.94
N HIS A 320 -7.53 10.16 5.20
CA HIS A 320 -8.72 10.03 6.03
C HIS A 320 -9.47 11.35 6.11
N GLY A 321 -10.64 11.41 5.49
CA GLY A 321 -11.58 12.52 5.63
C GLY A 321 -12.41 12.43 6.92
N ASP A 322 -13.63 12.95 6.85
CA ASP A 322 -14.58 13.09 7.96
C ASP A 322 -15.70 12.03 7.98
N LYS A 323 -15.89 11.31 6.88
CA LYS A 323 -16.87 10.22 6.76
C LYS A 323 -16.16 8.87 6.88
N GLN A 324 -16.76 7.98 7.65
CA GLN A 324 -16.23 6.64 7.93
C GLN A 324 -17.26 5.60 7.52
N VAL A 325 -16.82 4.48 6.96
CA VAL A 325 -17.65 3.35 6.51
C VAL A 325 -17.29 2.12 7.35
N PRO A 326 -17.98 1.89 8.48
CA PRO A 326 -17.77 0.69 9.28
C PRO A 326 -18.08 -0.61 8.52
N PHE A 327 -17.46 -1.71 8.97
CA PHE A 327 -17.72 -3.05 8.43
C PHE A 327 -18.71 -3.85 9.28
N ILE A 328 -19.20 -3.22 10.35
CA ILE A 328 -20.16 -3.78 11.30
C ILE A 328 -21.40 -2.89 11.36
N LYS A 329 -22.56 -3.50 11.60
CA LYS A 329 -23.81 -2.78 11.80
C LYS A 329 -23.60 -1.68 12.85
N THR A 330 -23.86 -0.45 12.41
CA THR A 330 -23.62 0.76 13.21
C THR A 330 -24.86 1.65 13.22
N LYS A 331 -24.87 2.67 14.07
CA LYS A 331 -25.89 3.72 14.10
C LYS A 331 -25.25 5.04 13.69
N THR A 332 -25.42 5.42 12.43
CA THR A 332 -25.01 6.71 11.90
C THR A 332 -26.10 7.25 10.97
N ASN A 333 -26.24 8.57 10.92
CA ASN A 333 -27.10 9.25 9.95
C ASN A 333 -26.34 9.74 8.72
N GLN A 334 -25.02 9.50 8.65
CA GLN A 334 -24.21 9.91 7.52
C GLN A 334 -24.61 9.19 6.23
N ARG A 335 -24.56 9.94 5.13
CA ARG A 335 -24.76 9.44 3.77
C ARG A 335 -23.56 9.78 2.91
N MET A 336 -23.36 8.95 1.91
CA MET A 336 -22.50 9.25 0.79
C MET A 336 -23.13 10.35 -0.07
N GLU A 337 -22.35 11.34 -0.49
CA GLU A 337 -22.82 12.49 -1.25
C GLU A 337 -22.19 12.52 -2.65
N GLU A 338 -22.89 13.16 -3.57
CA GLU A 338 -22.33 13.47 -4.89
C GLU A 338 -21.03 14.26 -4.75
N GLY A 339 -20.00 13.84 -5.48
CA GLY A 339 -18.67 14.45 -5.38
C GLY A 339 -17.75 13.79 -4.35
N ASP A 340 -18.24 12.87 -3.50
CA ASP A 340 -17.39 12.14 -2.56
C ASP A 340 -16.48 11.13 -3.28
N ILE A 341 -15.31 10.89 -2.67
CA ILE A 341 -14.39 9.81 -3.01
C ILE A 341 -14.25 8.96 -1.76
N PHE A 342 -14.42 7.65 -1.89
CA PHE A 342 -14.28 6.71 -0.77
C PHE A 342 -13.24 5.65 -1.03
N ALA A 343 -12.50 5.29 0.01
CA ALA A 343 -11.84 4.01 0.14
C ALA A 343 -12.85 3.04 0.76
N ILE A 344 -13.32 2.07 -0.03
CA ILE A 344 -14.14 0.97 0.45
C ILE A 344 -13.21 -0.22 0.67
N GLU A 345 -12.78 -0.36 1.91
CA GLU A 345 -12.00 -1.48 2.43
C GLU A 345 -12.86 -2.35 3.33
N THR A 346 -12.46 -3.61 3.54
CA THR A 346 -12.97 -4.44 4.64
C THR A 346 -11.87 -5.35 5.18
N PHE A 347 -11.97 -5.71 6.46
CA PHE A 347 -11.04 -6.63 7.11
C PHE A 347 -11.81 -7.74 7.80
N GLY A 348 -11.47 -8.99 7.47
CA GLY A 348 -12.00 -10.19 8.10
C GLY A 348 -10.93 -10.83 8.97
N SER A 349 -11.29 -11.23 10.19
CA SER A 349 -10.39 -11.85 11.16
C SER A 349 -10.92 -13.19 11.67
N THR A 350 -10.00 -14.12 11.92
CA THR A 350 -10.23 -15.37 12.66
C THR A 350 -10.05 -15.21 14.18
N GLY A 351 -9.66 -14.01 14.64
CA GLY A 351 -9.34 -13.69 16.04
C GLY A 351 -10.49 -13.04 16.82
N LYS A 352 -10.16 -11.98 17.56
CA LYS A 352 -11.13 -11.16 18.31
C LYS A 352 -11.76 -10.07 17.44
N ALA A 353 -11.22 -9.85 16.23
CA ALA A 353 -11.66 -8.84 15.28
C ALA A 353 -11.60 -7.42 15.87
N TYR A 354 -10.63 -7.17 16.74
CA TYR A 354 -10.42 -5.86 17.37
C TYR A 354 -8.93 -5.58 17.40
N LEU A 355 -8.52 -4.54 16.69
CA LEU A 355 -7.11 -4.22 16.54
C LEU A 355 -6.63 -3.33 17.67
N ARG A 356 -5.38 -3.51 18.06
CA ARG A 356 -4.69 -2.67 19.05
C ARG A 356 -3.37 -2.21 18.46
N ASP A 357 -2.86 -1.10 18.98
CA ASP A 357 -1.51 -0.67 18.65
C ASP A 357 -0.50 -1.68 19.18
N ASP A 358 0.45 -2.04 18.33
CA ASP A 358 1.61 -2.86 18.70
C ASP A 358 2.90 -2.02 18.65
N VAL A 359 3.97 -2.58 19.19
CA VAL A 359 5.29 -1.94 19.20
C VAL A 359 5.79 -1.79 17.76
N GLY A 360 6.01 -0.56 17.35
CA GLY A 360 6.61 -0.25 16.05
C GLY A 360 6.19 1.11 15.55
N VAL A 361 6.71 1.48 14.38
CA VAL A 361 6.25 2.66 13.65
C VAL A 361 6.07 2.28 12.20
N TYR A 362 4.84 2.41 11.73
CA TYR A 362 4.46 2.31 10.32
C TYR A 362 4.94 3.52 9.54
N GLY A 363 4.62 4.70 10.06
CA GLY A 363 4.84 5.96 9.38
C GLY A 363 4.44 7.15 10.24
N TYR A 364 4.54 8.32 9.64
CA TYR A 364 4.36 9.61 10.27
C TYR A 364 3.47 10.48 9.39
N GLY A 365 2.58 11.26 10.01
CA GLY A 365 1.70 12.19 9.31
C GLY A 365 1.79 13.59 9.91
N ARG A 366 1.80 14.62 9.07
CA ARG A 366 1.80 16.02 9.53
C ARG A 366 0.38 16.44 9.92
N SER A 367 0.19 16.81 11.18
CA SER A 367 -1.11 17.25 11.70
C SER A 367 -1.52 18.62 11.12
N GLN A 368 -2.63 18.68 10.36
CA GLN A 368 -3.05 19.89 9.63
C GLN A 368 -3.19 21.15 10.51
N HIS A 369 -3.60 20.99 11.77
CA HIS A 369 -3.94 22.10 12.67
C HIS A 369 -2.96 22.30 13.83
N ALA A 370 -1.81 21.63 13.83
CA ALA A 370 -0.88 21.73 14.96
C ALA A 370 -0.13 23.08 14.97
N ASN A 371 -0.08 23.69 16.15
CA ASN A 371 0.66 24.93 16.41
C ASN A 371 2.17 24.65 16.49
N THR A 372 2.97 25.42 15.75
CA THR A 372 4.43 25.28 15.68
C THR A 372 5.19 26.30 16.54
N ALA A 373 4.50 27.23 17.21
CA ALA A 373 5.11 28.33 17.95
C ALA A 373 6.03 27.89 19.11
N GLY A 374 5.79 26.72 19.70
CA GLY A 374 6.62 26.14 20.78
C GLY A 374 7.80 25.29 20.32
N LEU A 375 8.04 25.17 19.01
CA LEU A 375 9.11 24.33 18.49
C LEU A 375 10.45 25.07 18.57
N HIS A 376 11.31 24.75 19.54
CA HIS A 376 12.59 25.45 19.74
C HIS A 376 13.81 24.70 19.19
N HIS A 377 13.77 23.37 19.11
CA HIS A 377 14.91 22.57 18.66
C HIS A 377 15.20 22.77 17.17
N ALA A 378 16.42 23.21 16.83
CA ALA A 378 16.84 23.45 15.45
C ALA A 378 16.71 22.20 14.56
N SER A 379 17.04 21.02 15.10
CA SER A 379 16.86 19.75 14.39
C SER A 379 15.40 19.44 14.07
N ALA A 380 14.48 19.76 14.97
CA ALA A 380 13.05 19.56 14.76
C ALA A 380 12.47 20.57 13.75
N LYS A 381 12.92 21.83 13.78
CA LYS A 381 12.54 22.84 12.78
C LYS A 381 13.01 22.46 11.38
N SER A 382 14.27 22.03 11.26
CA SER A 382 14.84 21.58 10.00
C SER A 382 14.08 20.38 9.44
N LEU A 383 13.80 19.39 10.28
CA LEU A 383 13.04 18.20 9.89
C LEU A 383 11.59 18.55 9.50
N LEU A 384 10.93 19.45 10.23
CA LEU A 384 9.58 19.89 9.90
C LEU A 384 9.53 20.54 8.51
N LYS A 385 10.50 21.41 8.20
CA LYS A 385 10.61 22.00 6.86
C LYS A 385 10.75 20.91 5.78
N THR A 386 11.61 19.91 6.00
CA THR A 386 11.74 18.78 5.09
C THR A 386 10.42 18.02 4.93
N ILE A 387 9.68 17.80 6.01
CA ILE A 387 8.37 17.13 5.97
C ILE A 387 7.37 17.95 5.16
N ASP A 388 7.24 19.25 5.43
CA ASP A 388 6.30 20.13 4.74
C ASP A 388 6.64 20.23 3.23
N GLU A 389 7.92 20.28 2.86
CA GLU A 389 8.37 20.37 1.47
C GLU A 389 8.20 19.07 0.67
N ASN A 390 8.21 17.90 1.31
CA ASN A 390 8.23 16.61 0.61
C ASN A 390 6.94 15.81 0.77
N PHE A 391 6.28 15.89 1.92
CA PHE A 391 5.11 15.07 2.22
C PHE A 391 3.85 15.91 2.44
N GLY A 392 4.00 17.15 2.89
CA GLY A 392 2.85 17.96 3.29
C GLY A 392 2.06 17.19 4.34
N THR A 393 0.80 16.85 4.03
CA THR A 393 -0.08 16.07 4.92
C THR A 393 -0.18 14.59 4.57
N LEU A 394 0.54 14.12 3.54
CA LEU A 394 0.62 12.70 3.21
C LEU A 394 1.41 11.95 4.27
N VAL A 395 1.02 10.71 4.53
CA VAL A 395 1.72 9.85 5.50
C VAL A 395 2.95 9.24 4.84
N PHE A 396 4.06 9.13 5.58
CA PHE A 396 5.33 8.63 5.04
C PHE A 396 6.05 7.74 6.07
N ALA A 397 6.80 6.74 5.62
CA ALA A 397 7.61 5.91 6.51
C ALA A 397 9.07 6.37 6.53
N ARG A 398 9.85 5.74 7.41
CA ARG A 398 11.28 6.01 7.56
C ARG A 398 12.03 5.82 6.26
N ARG A 399 11.72 4.76 5.49
CA ARG A 399 12.35 4.48 4.19
C ARG A 399 12.16 5.61 3.19
N GLN A 400 10.98 6.24 3.12
CA GLN A 400 10.76 7.38 2.23
C GLN A 400 11.53 8.62 2.71
N LEU A 401 11.49 8.91 4.02
CA LEU A 401 12.18 10.05 4.62
C LEU A 401 13.72 9.95 4.45
N GLU A 402 14.30 8.77 4.65
CA GLU A 402 15.75 8.52 4.58
C GLU A 402 16.32 8.57 3.16
N ARG A 403 15.47 8.48 2.12
CA ARG A 403 15.87 8.70 0.72
C ARG A 403 16.10 10.17 0.39
N ILE A 404 15.53 11.09 1.16
CA ILE A 404 15.65 12.52 0.88
C ILE A 404 17.11 12.95 1.11
N PRO A 405 17.77 13.58 0.12
CA PRO A 405 19.15 14.04 0.25
C PRO A 405 19.35 14.91 1.49
N GLY A 406 20.34 14.56 2.32
CA GLY A 406 20.70 15.31 3.52
C GLY A 406 19.94 14.90 4.80
N VAL A 407 18.92 14.05 4.72
CA VAL A 407 18.23 13.54 5.92
C VAL A 407 19.10 12.49 6.62
N LYS A 408 19.62 12.85 7.80
CA LYS A 408 20.41 11.98 8.68
C LYS A 408 20.12 12.33 10.14
N SER A 409 20.30 11.36 11.04
CA SER A 409 20.19 11.57 12.50
C SER A 409 18.90 12.29 12.95
N TYR A 410 17.78 12.05 12.26
CA TYR A 410 16.53 12.80 12.41
C TYR A 410 15.70 12.35 13.63
N HIS A 411 16.03 11.23 14.28
CA HIS A 411 15.21 10.62 15.33
C HIS A 411 14.90 11.55 16.51
N LEU A 412 15.87 12.37 16.95
CA LEU A 412 15.64 13.34 18.02
C LEU A 412 14.66 14.44 17.59
N GLY A 413 14.82 14.94 16.37
CA GLY A 413 13.89 15.91 15.77
C GLY A 413 12.48 15.32 15.64
N MET A 414 12.37 14.10 15.13
CA MET A 414 11.09 13.40 14.98
C MET A 414 10.41 13.18 16.33
N ARG A 415 11.13 12.73 17.35
CA ARG A 415 10.58 12.58 18.71
C ARG A 415 10.05 13.90 19.26
N SER A 416 10.76 15.00 19.01
CA SER A 416 10.27 16.34 19.41
C SER A 416 8.98 16.70 18.69
N LEU A 417 8.88 16.45 17.38
CA LEU A 417 7.67 16.75 16.60
C LEU A 417 6.47 15.92 17.06
N VAL A 418 6.70 14.64 17.35
CA VAL A 418 5.67 13.72 17.86
C VAL A 418 5.20 14.14 19.25
N ASN A 419 6.12 14.40 20.18
CA ASN A 419 5.76 14.83 21.53
C ASN A 419 5.03 16.18 21.57
N SER A 420 5.23 17.03 20.56
CA SER A 420 4.52 18.30 20.40
C SER A 420 3.19 18.18 19.65
N GLY A 421 2.79 16.99 19.18
CA GLY A 421 1.57 16.77 18.40
C GLY A 421 1.60 17.37 16.98
N ILE A 422 2.77 17.82 16.52
CA ILE A 422 2.96 18.42 15.18
C ILE A 422 2.96 17.33 14.10
N VAL A 423 3.52 16.17 14.47
CA VAL A 423 3.55 14.97 13.66
C VAL A 423 2.89 13.85 14.46
N GLU A 424 1.97 13.14 13.85
CA GLU A 424 1.40 11.90 14.38
C GLU A 424 2.29 10.72 13.97
N ALA A 425 2.47 9.75 14.86
CA ALA A 425 3.12 8.49 14.55
C ALA A 425 2.09 7.36 14.52
N TYR A 426 2.05 6.63 13.41
CA TYR A 426 1.14 5.49 13.25
C TYR A 426 1.83 4.20 13.67
N ALA A 427 1.20 3.49 14.60
CA ALA A 427 1.64 2.16 15.04
C ALA A 427 0.99 1.06 14.18
N PRO A 428 1.61 -0.13 14.10
CA PRO A 428 0.95 -1.33 13.59
C PRO A 428 -0.32 -1.66 14.37
N LEU A 429 -1.36 -2.09 13.65
CA LEU A 429 -2.65 -2.48 14.21
C LEU A 429 -2.78 -4.00 14.18
N VAL A 430 -2.87 -4.63 15.35
CA VAL A 430 -2.81 -6.10 15.49
C VAL A 430 -4.03 -6.66 16.21
N ASP A 431 -4.51 -7.81 15.76
CA ASP A 431 -5.42 -8.68 16.53
C ASP A 431 -4.58 -9.64 17.41
N ILE A 432 -5.23 -10.58 18.09
CA ILE A 432 -4.57 -11.54 18.97
C ILE A 432 -3.55 -12.41 18.20
N PRO A 433 -2.38 -12.70 18.79
CA PRO A 433 -1.40 -13.61 18.19
C PRO A 433 -2.00 -14.97 17.83
N GLY A 434 -1.61 -15.51 16.68
CA GLY A 434 -2.14 -16.77 16.14
C GLY A 434 -3.43 -16.64 15.34
N SER A 435 -4.02 -15.44 15.26
CA SER A 435 -5.09 -15.14 14.30
C SER A 435 -4.55 -14.74 12.93
N TYR A 436 -5.45 -14.74 11.95
CA TYR A 436 -5.21 -14.37 10.56
C TYR A 436 -6.24 -13.33 10.14
N ILE A 437 -5.75 -12.29 9.48
CA ILE A 437 -6.55 -11.21 8.92
C ILE A 437 -6.31 -11.13 7.42
N ALA A 438 -7.36 -10.90 6.65
CA ALA A 438 -7.31 -10.51 5.24
C ALA A 438 -7.98 -9.15 5.02
N GLN A 439 -7.56 -8.45 3.96
CA GLN A 439 -8.03 -7.14 3.51
C GLN A 439 -8.23 -7.14 1.98
N PHE A 440 -9.28 -6.46 1.52
CA PHE A 440 -9.44 -5.99 0.15
C PHE A 440 -9.96 -4.57 0.16
N GLU A 441 -9.58 -3.77 -0.84
CA GLU A 441 -9.91 -2.35 -0.88
C GLU A 441 -9.92 -1.76 -2.28
N HIS A 442 -10.90 -0.87 -2.54
CA HIS A 442 -10.93 -0.04 -3.73
C HIS A 442 -11.26 1.42 -3.44
N THR A 443 -10.72 2.31 -4.28
CA THR A 443 -11.19 3.69 -4.37
C THR A 443 -12.36 3.79 -5.31
N VAL A 444 -13.42 4.48 -4.88
CA VAL A 444 -14.63 4.76 -5.66
C VAL A 444 -14.91 6.26 -5.75
N LEU A 445 -15.26 6.72 -6.96
CA LEU A 445 -15.63 8.10 -7.25
C LEU A 445 -17.15 8.17 -7.41
N LEU A 446 -17.84 8.98 -6.60
CA LEU A 446 -19.27 9.22 -6.72
C LEU A 446 -19.53 10.40 -7.64
N ARG A 447 -19.40 10.16 -8.95
CA ARG A 447 -19.53 11.20 -9.98
C ARG A 447 -21.01 11.54 -10.21
N PRO A 448 -21.32 12.73 -10.73
CA PRO A 448 -22.70 13.14 -11.00
C PRO A 448 -23.53 12.14 -11.83
N THR A 449 -22.89 11.47 -12.78
CA THR A 449 -23.54 10.61 -13.77
C THR A 449 -23.45 9.12 -13.44
N CYS A 450 -22.48 8.71 -12.64
CA CYS A 450 -22.19 7.29 -12.39
C CYS A 450 -21.28 7.11 -11.17
N LYS A 451 -21.24 5.88 -10.66
CA LYS A 451 -20.20 5.43 -9.74
C LYS A 451 -19.03 4.85 -10.55
N GLU A 452 -17.81 5.33 -10.33
CA GLU A 452 -16.60 4.76 -10.94
C GLU A 452 -15.73 4.09 -9.87
N VAL A 453 -15.61 2.77 -9.90
CA VAL A 453 -14.63 2.03 -9.08
C VAL A 453 -13.27 2.16 -9.76
N VAL A 454 -12.62 3.31 -9.53
CA VAL A 454 -11.48 3.76 -10.33
C VAL A 454 -10.28 2.82 -10.24
N SER A 455 -10.08 2.18 -9.09
CA SER A 455 -8.97 1.24 -8.88
C SER A 455 -9.28 -0.21 -9.29
N ARG A 456 -10.49 -0.51 -9.80
CA ARG A 456 -10.82 -1.84 -10.33
C ARG A 456 -9.82 -2.25 -11.43
N GLY A 457 -9.47 -3.54 -11.48
CA GLY A 457 -8.72 -4.16 -12.55
C GLY A 457 -9.14 -5.62 -12.73
N ASP A 458 -8.45 -6.34 -13.60
CA ASP A 458 -8.79 -7.73 -13.95
C ASP A 458 -8.50 -8.73 -12.80
N ASP A 459 -7.80 -8.28 -11.75
CA ASP A 459 -7.28 -9.12 -10.66
C ASP A 459 -8.19 -9.20 -9.43
N TYR A 460 -8.89 -8.13 -9.04
CA TYR A 460 -9.88 -8.18 -7.95
C TYR A 460 -10.96 -7.11 -7.98
#